data_AF-A0A2T2P6Z5-F1
#
_entry.id   AF-A0A2T2P6Z5-F1
#
_cell.length_a   1.000
_cell.length_b   1.000
_cell.length_c   1.000
_cell.angle_alpha   90.00
_cell.angle_beta   90.00
_cell.angle_gamma   90.00
#
_symmetry.space_group_name_H-M   'P 1'
#
loop_
_entity.id
_entity.type
_entity.pdbx_description
1 polymer ?
#
loop_
_entity_poly.entity_id
_entity_poly.type
_entity_poly.pdbx_seq_one_letter_code
_entity_poly.pdbx_strand_id
1 'polypeptide(L)'
;MASPDSKLQEARLLIVGFVDEVGQNDSSLDAWQRLCAILDLPDELPSITKCKKEISFVHFNLYNLLRHIQNPAVPLRRFKNYEDLRAYTNKKSGRRFPKIVAKENNLVKALLRTLA
;
A
#
# COMPACT_ATOMS: atom_id res chain seq x y z
N MET A 1 -21.69 -1.62 12.49
CA MET A 1 -20.48 -0.83 12.13
C MET A 1 -19.32 -1.38 12.95
N ALA A 2 -18.17 -1.68 12.35
CA ALA A 2 -17.01 -2.18 13.10
C ALA A 2 -16.46 -1.09 14.05
N SER A 3 -16.16 -1.45 15.30
CA SER A 3 -15.55 -0.54 16.30
C SER A 3 -14.24 0.04 15.77
N PRO A 4 -13.87 1.31 16.08
CA PRO A 4 -12.59 1.89 15.70
C PRO A 4 -11.39 0.98 15.99
N ASP A 5 -11.38 0.32 17.15
CA ASP A 5 -10.29 -0.56 17.58
C ASP A 5 -10.12 -1.78 16.66
N SER A 6 -11.25 -2.36 16.22
CA SER A 6 -11.22 -3.52 15.32
C SER A 6 -10.59 -3.19 13.96
N LYS A 7 -10.77 -1.96 13.46
CA LYS A 7 -10.17 -1.51 12.19
C LYS A 7 -8.68 -1.22 12.31
N LEU A 8 -8.24 -0.70 13.45
CA LEU A 8 -6.82 -0.50 13.72
C LEU A 8 -6.12 -1.87 13.84
N GLN A 9 -6.74 -2.82 14.53
CA GLN A 9 -6.21 -4.18 14.64
C GLN A 9 -6.12 -4.89 13.28
N GLU A 10 -7.16 -4.79 12.46
CA GLU A 10 -7.12 -5.32 11.08
C GLU A 10 -5.98 -4.68 10.26
N ALA A 11 -5.83 -3.35 10.33
CA ALA A 11 -4.75 -2.66 9.64
C ALA A 11 -3.36 -3.10 10.09
N ARG A 12 -3.18 -3.42 11.39
CA ARG A 12 -1.92 -3.95 11.91
C ARG A 12 -1.63 -5.35 11.42
N LEU A 13 -2.63 -6.23 11.42
CA LEU A 13 -2.48 -7.58 10.86
C LEU A 13 -2.08 -7.54 9.38
N LEU A 14 -2.61 -6.57 8.62
CA LEU A 14 -2.19 -6.32 7.24
C LEU A 14 -0.73 -5.89 7.12
N ILE A 15 -0.23 -5.05 8.05
CA ILE A 15 1.19 -4.66 8.08
C ILE A 15 2.09 -5.84 8.42
N VAL A 16 1.68 -6.74 9.33
CA VAL A 16 2.50 -7.92 9.69
C VAL A 16 2.82 -8.76 8.45
N GLY A 17 1.81 -9.21 7.71
CA GLY A 17 2.09 -10.00 6.50
C GLY A 17 2.78 -9.20 5.39
N PHE A 18 2.63 -7.87 5.37
CA PHE A 18 3.45 -7.04 4.47
C PHE A 18 4.94 -7.06 4.84
N VAL A 19 5.26 -7.05 6.13
CA VAL A 19 6.64 -7.14 6.60
C VAL A 19 7.25 -8.48 6.23
N ASP A 20 6.48 -9.58 6.32
CA ASP A 20 6.96 -10.92 5.99
C ASP A 20 7.30 -11.05 4.48
N GLU A 21 6.47 -10.48 3.60
CA GLU A 21 6.64 -10.59 2.14
C GLU A 21 7.59 -9.53 1.54
N VAL A 22 7.61 -8.32 2.09
CA VAL A 22 8.29 -7.15 1.51
C VAL A 22 9.33 -6.55 2.45
N GLY A 23 9.02 -6.49 3.74
CA GLY A 23 9.87 -5.88 4.77
C GLY A 23 9.35 -4.52 5.29
N GLN A 24 10.20 -3.85 6.07
CA GLN A 24 9.82 -2.62 6.80
C GLN A 24 10.73 -1.40 6.53
N ASN A 25 11.89 -1.63 5.92
CA ASN A 25 12.91 -0.60 5.73
C ASN A 25 12.72 0.12 4.39
N ASP A 26 12.33 1.39 4.43
CA ASP A 26 12.16 2.24 3.24
C ASP A 26 13.50 2.71 2.63
N SER A 27 14.62 2.35 3.24
CA SER A 27 15.97 2.51 2.72
C SER A 27 16.52 1.22 2.08
N SER A 28 15.73 0.14 2.02
CA SER A 28 16.09 -1.11 1.33
C SER A 28 15.69 -1.06 -0.14
N LEU A 29 16.66 -1.10 -1.06
CA LEU A 29 16.39 -1.18 -2.50
C LEU A 29 15.60 -2.45 -2.85
N ASP A 30 15.99 -3.60 -2.29
CA ASP A 30 15.33 -4.89 -2.52
C ASP A 30 13.84 -4.83 -2.15
N ALA A 31 13.48 -4.19 -1.03
CA ALA A 31 12.07 -4.02 -0.64
C ALA A 31 11.27 -3.19 -1.66
N TRP A 32 11.89 -2.14 -2.22
CA TRP A 32 11.25 -1.33 -3.27
C TRP A 32 11.16 -2.06 -4.62
N GLN A 33 12.14 -2.89 -4.96
CA GLN A 33 12.11 -3.73 -6.16
C GLN A 33 11.03 -4.81 -6.07
N ARG A 34 10.87 -5.45 -4.89
CA ARG A 34 9.75 -6.37 -4.62
C ARG A 34 8.40 -5.69 -4.81
N LEU A 35 8.25 -4.46 -4.31
CA LEU A 35 7.03 -3.66 -4.54
C LEU A 35 6.80 -3.40 -6.03
N CYS A 36 7.83 -3.09 -6.79
CA CYS A 36 7.72 -2.95 -8.24
C CYS A 36 7.23 -4.25 -8.89
N ALA A 37 7.82 -5.40 -8.53
CA ALA A 37 7.40 -6.71 -9.05
C ALA A 37 5.94 -7.04 -8.73
N ILE A 38 5.50 -6.84 -7.47
CA ILE A 38 4.10 -7.03 -7.04
C ILE A 38 3.14 -6.12 -7.82
N LEU A 39 3.61 -4.93 -8.20
CA LEU A 39 2.85 -3.95 -8.97
C LEU A 39 3.05 -4.12 -10.47
N ASP A 40 3.57 -5.25 -10.97
CA ASP A 40 3.87 -5.51 -12.38
C ASP A 40 4.61 -4.32 -13.05
N LEU A 41 5.49 -3.66 -12.30
CA LEU A 41 6.38 -2.60 -12.76
C LEU A 41 7.76 -3.21 -13.03
N PRO A 42 8.63 -2.50 -13.78
CA PRO A 42 10.03 -2.92 -13.90
C PRO A 42 10.66 -3.11 -12.52
N ASP A 43 11.08 -4.33 -12.22
CA ASP A 43 11.59 -4.78 -10.92
C ASP A 43 13.11 -4.63 -10.80
N GLU A 44 13.83 -4.51 -11.92
CA GLU A 44 15.28 -4.27 -11.98
C GLU A 44 15.68 -2.78 -11.90
N LEU A 45 14.84 -1.93 -11.33
CA LEU A 45 15.16 -0.50 -11.21
C LEU A 45 16.37 -0.30 -10.28
N PRO A 46 17.41 0.45 -10.70
CA PRO A 46 18.70 0.46 -10.00
C PRO A 46 18.74 1.38 -8.76
N SER A 47 17.62 2.01 -8.38
CA SER A 47 17.59 2.87 -7.20
C SER A 47 16.20 3.04 -6.60
N ILE A 48 16.16 3.31 -5.29
CA ILE A 48 14.94 3.53 -4.51
C ILE A 48 14.09 4.66 -5.11
N THR A 49 14.75 5.75 -5.55
CA THR A 49 14.07 6.89 -6.16
C THR A 49 13.35 6.50 -7.44
N LYS A 50 13.94 5.62 -8.26
CA LYS A 50 13.29 5.12 -9.48
C LYS A 50 12.09 4.24 -9.15
N CYS A 51 12.22 3.31 -8.20
CA CYS A 51 11.09 2.50 -7.76
C CYS A 51 9.94 3.37 -7.23
N LYS A 52 10.23 4.31 -6.32
CA LYS A 52 9.24 5.27 -5.78
C LYS A 52 8.55 6.06 -6.89
N LYS A 53 9.30 6.49 -7.91
CA LYS A 53 8.76 7.22 -9.05
C LYS A 53 7.77 6.37 -9.85
N GLU A 54 8.15 5.16 -10.24
CA GLU A 54 7.25 4.27 -11.00
C GLU A 54 6.00 3.92 -10.19
N ILE A 55 6.15 3.57 -8.91
CA ILE A 55 5.03 3.28 -8.02
C ILE A 55 4.09 4.49 -7.87
N SER A 56 4.63 5.72 -7.92
CA SER A 56 3.82 6.95 -7.77
C SER A 56 2.83 7.19 -8.91
N PHE A 57 3.07 6.59 -10.08
CA PHE A 57 2.15 6.61 -11.21
C PHE A 57 1.03 5.57 -11.11
N VAL A 58 1.18 4.58 -10.21
CA VAL A 58 0.13 3.59 -9.99
C VAL A 58 -0.82 4.08 -8.91
N HIS A 59 -2.10 4.10 -9.24
CA HIS A 59 -3.14 4.47 -8.29
C HIS A 59 -3.81 3.21 -7.73
N PHE A 60 -3.63 2.94 -6.45
CA PHE A 60 -4.25 1.82 -5.72
C PHE A 60 -4.69 2.29 -4.34
N ASN A 61 -5.61 1.53 -3.73
CA ASN A 61 -5.99 1.75 -2.34
C ASN A 61 -5.10 0.89 -1.44
N LEU A 62 -4.50 1.48 -0.40
CA LEU A 62 -3.52 0.79 0.45
C LEU A 62 -4.08 -0.48 1.13
N TYR A 63 -5.34 -0.48 1.59
CA TYR A 63 -5.94 -1.71 2.11
C TYR A 63 -5.98 -2.84 1.08
N ASN A 64 -6.32 -2.51 -0.17
CA ASN A 64 -6.40 -3.50 -1.23
C ASN A 64 -5.00 -4.02 -1.61
N LEU A 65 -3.99 -3.15 -1.68
CA LEU A 65 -2.61 -3.59 -1.90
C LEU A 65 -2.15 -4.56 -0.81
N LEU A 66 -2.32 -4.20 0.47
CA LEU A 66 -1.86 -5.06 1.57
C LEU A 66 -2.61 -6.40 1.60
N ARG A 67 -3.92 -6.42 1.29
CA ARG A 67 -4.69 -7.66 1.17
C ARG A 67 -4.25 -8.51 -0.01
N HIS A 68 -3.89 -7.89 -1.13
CA HIS A 68 -3.38 -8.60 -2.30
C HIS A 68 -2.02 -9.25 -1.99
N ILE A 69 -1.13 -8.54 -1.29
CA ILE A 69 0.17 -9.07 -0.86
C ILE A 69 0.00 -10.29 0.05
N GLN A 70 -0.90 -10.21 1.04
CA GLN A 70 -1.15 -11.33 1.95
C GLN A 70 -1.91 -12.49 1.31
N ASN A 71 -2.73 -12.22 0.30
CA ASN A 71 -3.56 -13.21 -0.34
C ASN A 71 -3.65 -12.91 -1.85
N PRO A 72 -2.86 -13.62 -2.68
CA PRO A 72 -2.87 -13.45 -4.13
C PRO A 72 -4.24 -13.68 -4.80
N ALA A 73 -5.18 -14.37 -4.13
CA ALA A 73 -6.55 -14.52 -4.63
C ALA A 73 -7.35 -13.21 -4.57
N VAL A 74 -6.92 -12.22 -3.79
CA VAL A 74 -7.49 -10.86 -3.79
C VAL A 74 -6.87 -10.09 -4.95
N PRO A 75 -7.64 -9.68 -5.99
CA PRO A 75 -7.07 -8.96 -7.11
C PRO A 75 -6.60 -7.56 -6.69
N LEU A 76 -5.45 -7.15 -7.22
CA LEU A 76 -4.96 -5.77 -7.08
C LEU A 76 -5.82 -4.83 -7.93
N ARG A 77 -6.52 -3.91 -7.27
CA ARG A 77 -7.35 -2.90 -7.90
C ARG A 77 -6.55 -1.66 -8.22
N ARG A 78 -6.22 -1.51 -9.50
CA ARG A 78 -5.63 -0.30 -10.07
C ARG A 78 -6.73 0.67 -10.50
N PHE A 79 -6.47 1.96 -10.32
CA PHE A 79 -7.32 3.06 -10.76
C PHE A 79 -6.63 3.80 -11.91
N LYS A 80 -7.41 4.33 -12.84
CA LYS A 80 -6.88 5.00 -14.03
C LYS A 80 -6.16 6.31 -13.66
N ASN A 81 -6.66 7.02 -12.65
CA ASN A 81 -6.13 8.29 -12.20
C ASN A 81 -6.38 8.48 -10.68
N TYR A 82 -5.83 9.57 -10.15
CA TYR A 82 -5.99 9.96 -8.75
C TYR A 82 -7.46 10.23 -8.36
N GLU A 83 -8.26 10.84 -9.24
CA GLU A 83 -9.67 11.15 -8.95
C GLU A 83 -10.51 9.88 -8.75
N ASP A 84 -10.27 8.84 -9.54
CA ASP A 84 -10.94 7.54 -9.38
C ASP A 84 -10.58 6.87 -8.05
N LEU A 85 -9.30 6.93 -7.65
CA LEU A 85 -8.84 6.44 -6.35
C LEU A 85 -9.49 7.22 -5.20
N ARG A 86 -9.53 8.55 -5.32
CA ARG A 86 -10.11 9.47 -4.34
C ARG A 86 -11.61 9.20 -4.18
N ALA A 87 -12.34 9.17 -5.28
CA ALA A 87 -13.77 8.88 -5.31
C ALA A 87 -14.06 7.51 -4.70
N TYR A 88 -13.32 6.46 -5.10
CA TYR A 88 -13.46 5.13 -4.52
C TYR A 88 -13.25 5.13 -3.00
N THR A 89 -12.20 5.80 -2.53
CA THR A 89 -11.80 5.80 -1.12
C THR A 89 -12.77 6.62 -0.26
N ASN A 90 -13.31 7.72 -0.78
CA ASN A 90 -14.26 8.56 -0.05
C ASN A 90 -15.69 8.02 -0.07
N LYS A 91 -16.05 7.15 -1.02
CA LYS A 91 -17.42 6.60 -1.16
C LYS A 91 -17.91 5.80 0.05
N LYS A 92 -17.01 5.19 0.85
CA LYS A 92 -17.40 4.41 2.04
C LYS A 92 -16.46 4.65 3.20
N SER A 93 -17.03 4.79 4.40
CA SER A 93 -16.24 4.81 5.63
C SER A 93 -15.50 3.47 5.80
N GLY A 94 -14.20 3.53 6.11
CA GLY A 94 -13.34 2.34 6.25
C GLY A 94 -12.49 1.96 5.03
N ARG A 95 -12.53 2.73 3.93
CA ARG A 95 -11.57 2.56 2.83
C ARG A 95 -10.29 3.39 2.99
N ARG A 96 -10.29 4.35 3.94
CA ARG A 96 -9.11 5.14 4.30
C ARG A 96 -8.25 4.35 5.27
N PHE A 97 -7.01 4.09 4.88
CA PHE A 97 -6.07 3.41 5.76
C PHE A 97 -5.66 4.32 6.94
N PRO A 98 -5.67 3.83 8.18
CA PRO A 98 -5.38 4.64 9.36
C PRO A 98 -3.92 5.10 9.37
N LYS A 99 -3.72 6.42 9.30
CA LYS A 99 -2.38 7.05 9.31
C LYS A 99 -1.55 6.68 10.54
N ILE A 100 -2.19 6.45 11.69
CA ILE A 100 -1.50 6.06 12.92
C ILE A 100 -0.82 4.69 12.76
N VAL A 101 -1.52 3.72 12.18
CA VAL A 101 -0.98 2.36 11.94
C VAL A 101 0.03 2.37 10.82
N ALA A 102 -0.19 3.15 9.75
CA ALA A 102 0.77 3.27 8.66
C ALA A 102 2.15 3.75 9.13
N LYS A 103 2.22 4.60 10.17
CA LYS A 103 3.48 5.10 10.71
C LYS A 103 4.29 4.03 11.47
N GLU A 104 3.69 2.90 11.81
CA GLU A 104 4.38 1.78 12.46
C GLU A 104 5.37 1.08 11.50
N ASN A 105 5.25 1.30 10.18
CA ASN A 105 6.16 0.79 9.16
C ASN A 105 6.50 1.90 8.13
N ASN A 106 7.78 2.26 8.02
CA ASN A 106 8.21 3.38 7.17
C ASN A 106 7.94 3.15 5.67
N LEU A 107 8.03 1.90 5.22
CA LEU A 107 7.74 1.52 3.84
C LEU A 107 6.25 1.67 3.53
N VAL A 108 5.36 1.20 4.41
CA VAL A 108 3.90 1.36 4.30
C VAL A 108 3.51 2.85 4.37
N LYS A 109 4.11 3.61 5.28
CA LYS A 109 3.92 5.07 5.38
C LYS A 109 4.25 5.76 4.07
N ALA A 110 5.31 5.35 3.38
CA ALA A 110 5.73 5.95 2.11
C ALA A 110 4.73 5.69 0.97
N LEU A 111 3.87 4.67 1.08
CA LEU A 111 2.81 4.35 0.11
C LEU A 111 1.50 5.12 0.36
N LEU A 112 1.39 5.87 1.47
CA LEU A 112 0.21 6.67 1.74
C LEU A 112 0.01 7.76 0.70
N ARG A 113 -1.23 7.90 0.22
CA ARG A 113 -1.64 9.03 -0.61
C ARG A 113 -2.50 10.00 0.18
N THR A 114 -2.16 11.28 0.12
CA THR A 114 -3.02 12.35 0.62
C THR A 114 -4.22 12.46 -0.31
N LEU A 115 -5.42 12.34 0.27
CA LEU A 115 -6.70 12.54 -0.41
C LEU A 115 -7.22 13.92 -0.01
N ALA A 116 -6.73 14.97 -0.67
CA ALA A 116 -7.30 16.32 -0.56
C ALA A 116 -8.67 16.36 -1.23
#